data_AF-A0A9E0A4U9-F1
#
_entry.id   AF-A0A9E0A4U9-F1
#
_cell.length_a   1.000
_cell.length_b   1.000
_cell.length_c   1.000
_cell.angle_alpha   90.00
_cell.angle_beta   90.00
_cell.angle_gamma   90.00
#
_symmetry.space_group_name_H-M   'P 1'
#
loop_
_entity.id
_entity.type
_entity.pdbx_description
1 polymer ?
#
loop_
_entity_poly.entity_id
_entity_poly.type
_entity_poly.pdbx_seq_one_letter_code
_entity_poly.pdbx_strand_id
1 'polypeptide(L)'
;MYYRRKILLGLLEAFDNRLEKIQLQKLLMLVTKQQQKPDFHFVPYKYGCYSFQANSDLGTMAKYNQVILQGNEWVKIDNEKYLLSLKERDRQAIKLIKQLYGAKTSNELIRITYIKYPYLAINSTVAKDKLSSDEFDKVLQAKPKSDKTILFTIGYEGLSLEEYLNKLILSDIKVLCDVRRNPLSMKFGFSKSQLQKACQGVGIEYVHIPELGIESDKR
;
A
#
# COMPACT_ATOMS: atom_id res chain seq x y z
N MET A 1 15.85 -14.03 0.25
CA MET A 1 15.13 -12.75 0.03
C MET A 1 13.76 -13.04 -0.58
N TYR A 2 12.68 -12.41 -0.10
CA TYR A 2 11.34 -12.57 -0.69
C TYR A 2 11.28 -12.10 -2.15
N TYR A 3 10.51 -12.79 -2.99
CA TYR A 3 10.37 -12.43 -4.42
C TYR A 3 9.90 -10.99 -4.64
N ARG A 4 8.89 -10.53 -3.89
CA ARG A 4 8.38 -9.15 -3.95
C ARG A 4 9.45 -8.06 -3.71
N ARG A 5 10.50 -8.36 -2.92
CA ARG A 5 11.63 -7.43 -2.72
C ARG A 5 12.48 -7.30 -3.97
N LYS A 6 12.64 -8.40 -4.73
CA LYS A 6 13.29 -8.36 -6.05
C LYS A 6 12.48 -7.50 -7.02
N ILE A 7 11.15 -7.49 -6.94
CA ILE A 7 10.29 -6.62 -7.76
C ILE A 7 10.56 -5.15 -7.44
N LEU A 8 10.63 -4.77 -6.16
CA LEU A 8 10.99 -3.40 -5.75
C LEU A 8 12.37 -2.98 -6.25
N LEU A 9 13.37 -3.83 -6.07
CA LEU A 9 14.75 -3.54 -6.49
C LEU A 9 14.88 -3.52 -8.01
N GLY A 10 14.18 -4.42 -8.71
CA GLY A 10 14.11 -4.42 -10.18
C GLY A 10 13.37 -3.20 -10.73
N LEU A 11 12.35 -2.70 -10.02
CA LEU A 11 11.68 -1.44 -10.36
C LEU A 11 12.64 -0.26 -10.20
N LEU A 12 13.37 -0.16 -9.08
CA LEU A 12 14.40 0.87 -8.90
C LEU A 12 15.48 0.76 -10.00
N GLU A 13 15.99 -0.44 -10.26
CA GLU A 13 16.98 -0.70 -11.31
C GLU A 13 16.50 -0.25 -12.70
N ALA A 14 15.22 -0.47 -13.01
CA ALA A 14 14.64 -0.02 -14.26
C ALA A 14 14.57 1.51 -14.36
N PHE A 15 14.48 2.24 -13.25
CA PHE A 15 14.38 3.70 -13.22
C PHE A 15 15.70 4.30 -12.73
N ASP A 16 16.80 3.89 -13.36
CA ASP A 16 18.14 4.43 -13.14
C ASP A 16 18.59 4.39 -11.66
N ASN A 17 18.18 3.32 -10.98
CA ASN A 17 18.41 3.02 -9.57
C ASN A 17 17.78 4.01 -8.58
N ARG A 18 16.91 4.93 -9.01
CA ARG A 18 16.34 5.96 -8.12
C ARG A 18 14.89 6.28 -8.44
N LEU A 19 14.08 6.42 -7.39
CA LEU A 19 12.70 6.89 -7.51
C LEU A 19 12.30 7.71 -6.28
N GLU A 20 11.57 8.81 -6.49
CA GLU A 20 10.88 9.50 -5.40
C GLU A 20 9.87 8.57 -4.72
N LYS A 21 9.64 8.76 -3.42
CA LYS A 21 8.70 7.94 -2.63
C LYS A 21 7.31 7.82 -3.28
N ILE A 22 6.80 8.92 -3.81
CA ILE A 22 5.48 8.94 -4.47
C ILE A 22 5.54 8.17 -5.79
N GLN A 23 6.50 8.50 -6.67
CA GLN A 23 6.66 7.79 -7.95
C GLN A 23 6.77 6.29 -7.74
N LEU A 24 7.59 5.84 -6.77
CA LEU A 24 7.75 4.43 -6.45
C LEU A 24 6.41 3.76 -6.13
N GLN A 25 5.61 4.34 -5.23
CA GLN A 25 4.31 3.77 -4.86
C GLN A 25 3.34 3.72 -6.05
N LYS A 26 3.33 4.76 -6.89
CA LYS A 26 2.45 4.85 -8.07
C LYS A 26 2.84 3.84 -9.14
N LEU A 27 4.13 3.80 -9.49
CA LEU A 27 4.68 2.90 -10.51
C LEU A 27 4.56 1.45 -10.06
N LEU A 28 4.86 1.14 -8.79
CA LEU A 28 4.68 -0.20 -8.25
C LEU A 28 3.21 -0.62 -8.32
N MET A 29 2.28 0.27 -7.95
CA MET A 29 0.84 -0.02 -8.09
C MET A 29 0.48 -0.35 -9.55
N LEU A 30 0.96 0.44 -10.51
CA LEU A 30 0.71 0.18 -11.94
C LEU A 30 1.31 -1.14 -12.41
N VAL A 31 2.50 -1.53 -11.92
CA VAL A 31 3.10 -2.84 -12.19
C VAL A 31 2.22 -3.96 -11.60
N THR A 32 1.76 -3.83 -10.36
CA THR A 32 0.90 -4.87 -9.74
C THR A 32 -0.42 -5.07 -10.47
N LYS A 33 -0.95 -4.02 -11.13
CA LYS A 33 -2.15 -4.14 -11.99
C LYS A 33 -1.93 -4.96 -13.27
N GLN A 34 -0.69 -5.25 -13.65
CA GLN A 34 -0.36 -6.17 -14.74
C GLN A 34 -0.24 -7.63 -14.28
N GLN A 35 -0.21 -7.88 -12.96
CA GLN A 35 -0.05 -9.22 -12.40
C GLN A 35 -1.41 -9.91 -12.24
N GLN A 36 -1.48 -11.20 -12.56
CA GLN A 36 -2.66 -12.02 -12.27
C GLN A 36 -2.87 -12.18 -10.75
N LYS A 37 -1.76 -12.41 -10.02
CA LYS A 37 -1.73 -12.45 -8.56
C LYS A 37 -0.76 -11.36 -8.08
N PRO A 38 -1.24 -10.27 -7.47
CA PRO A 38 -0.39 -9.18 -7.02
C PRO A 38 0.59 -9.60 -5.92
N ASP A 39 1.84 -9.15 -6.03
CA ASP A 39 2.86 -9.30 -4.97
C ASP A 39 2.76 -8.19 -3.90
N PHE A 40 2.12 -7.07 -4.24
CA PHE A 40 1.80 -5.97 -3.33
C PHE A 40 0.34 -5.56 -3.48
N HIS A 41 -0.23 -5.08 -2.38
CA HIS A 41 -1.58 -4.54 -2.31
C HIS A 41 -1.53 -3.08 -1.85
N PHE A 42 -2.55 -2.31 -2.19
CA PHE A 42 -2.58 -0.87 -1.95
C PHE A 42 -3.92 -0.46 -1.36
N VAL A 43 -3.87 0.54 -0.48
CA VAL A 43 -5.06 1.18 0.10
C VAL A 43 -5.16 2.64 -0.36
N PRO A 44 -6.36 3.25 -0.31
CA PRO A 44 -6.48 4.69 -0.44
C PRO A 44 -5.90 5.43 0.76
N TYR A 45 -4.95 6.32 0.49
CA TYR A 45 -4.18 7.04 1.49
C TYR A 45 -4.03 8.53 1.13
N LYS A 46 -3.27 9.28 1.93
CA LYS A 46 -3.10 10.74 1.88
C LYS A 46 -2.75 11.30 0.49
N TYR A 47 -1.96 10.57 -0.30
CA TYR A 47 -1.57 10.94 -1.67
C TYR A 47 -1.98 9.86 -2.68
N GLY A 48 -3.10 9.20 -2.41
CA GLY A 48 -3.68 8.13 -3.22
C GLY A 48 -3.19 6.74 -2.80
N CYS A 49 -2.93 5.85 -3.76
CA CYS A 49 -2.47 4.49 -3.46
C CYS A 49 -1.21 4.44 -2.59
N TYR A 50 -1.23 3.57 -1.57
CA TYR A 50 -0.08 3.32 -0.70
C TYR A 50 -0.01 1.86 -0.27
N SER A 51 1.19 1.27 -0.31
CA SER A 51 1.49 -0.03 0.29
C SER A 51 2.43 0.17 1.49
N PHE A 52 1.92 -0.17 2.68
CA PHE A 52 2.69 -0.27 3.91
C PHE A 52 3.73 -1.39 3.82
N GLN A 53 3.37 -2.52 3.20
CA GLN A 53 4.27 -3.65 3.00
C GLN A 53 5.46 -3.28 2.12
N ALA A 54 5.25 -2.56 1.02
CA ALA A 54 6.33 -2.08 0.16
C ALA A 54 7.28 -1.14 0.93
N ASN A 55 6.73 -0.20 1.70
CA ASN A 55 7.54 0.72 2.50
C ASN A 55 8.33 0.00 3.62
N SER A 56 7.72 -1.00 4.27
CA SER A 56 8.41 -1.82 5.27
C SER A 56 9.51 -2.69 4.65
N ASP A 57 9.29 -3.20 3.45
CA ASP A 57 10.30 -3.96 2.73
C ASP A 57 11.47 -3.07 2.32
N LEU A 58 11.22 -1.84 1.84
CA LEU A 58 12.29 -0.86 1.59
C LEU A 58 13.09 -0.56 2.86
N GLY A 59 12.42 -0.33 3.99
CA GLY A 59 13.10 -0.14 5.28
C GLY A 59 13.92 -1.36 5.72
N THR A 60 13.48 -2.57 5.37
CA THR A 60 14.26 -3.79 5.63
C THR A 60 15.48 -3.89 4.70
N MET A 61 15.29 -3.60 3.41
CA MET A 61 16.36 -3.62 2.41
C MET A 61 17.43 -2.54 2.68
N ALA A 62 17.04 -1.43 3.33
CA ALA A 62 17.99 -0.43 3.78
C ALA A 62 18.96 -0.97 4.84
N LYS A 63 18.48 -1.82 5.77
CA LYS A 63 19.33 -2.48 6.78
C LYS A 63 20.33 -3.46 6.17
N TYR A 64 20.03 -3.98 4.98
CA TYR A 64 20.90 -4.88 4.23
C TYR A 64 21.78 -4.15 3.21
N ASN A 65 21.86 -2.81 3.26
CA ASN A 65 22.63 -1.99 2.33
C ASN A 65 22.29 -2.23 0.84
N GLN A 66 21.03 -2.57 0.54
CA GLN A 66 20.56 -2.74 -0.83
C GLN A 66 19.97 -1.43 -1.38
N VAL A 67 19.38 -0.63 -0.49
CA VAL A 67 18.83 0.70 -0.79
C VAL A 67 19.20 1.68 0.30
N ILE A 68 19.14 2.97 -0.01
CA ILE A 68 19.18 4.06 0.97
C ILE A 68 18.07 5.05 0.68
N LEU A 69 17.67 5.82 1.70
CA LEU A 69 16.77 6.93 1.54
C LEU A 69 17.58 8.24 1.52
N GLN A 70 17.67 8.89 0.37
CA GLN A 70 18.31 10.19 0.20
C GLN A 70 17.24 11.27 0.03
N GLY A 71 16.99 12.06 1.07
CA GLY A 71 15.92 13.05 1.08
C GLY A 71 14.55 12.40 0.87
N ASN A 72 13.95 12.61 -0.30
CA ASN A 72 12.65 12.04 -0.68
C ASN A 72 12.74 10.90 -1.71
N GLU A 73 13.94 10.41 -2.00
CA GLU A 73 14.17 9.36 -3.00
C GLU A 73 14.71 8.09 -2.36
N TRP A 74 14.21 6.95 -2.84
CA TRP A 74 14.84 5.67 -2.62
C TRP A 74 15.87 5.43 -3.72
N VAL A 75 17.09 5.11 -3.31
CA VAL A 75 18.21 4.83 -4.22
C VAL A 75 18.70 3.41 -3.97
N LYS A 76 18.76 2.59 -5.00
CA LYS A 76 19.40 1.27 -4.96
C LYS A 76 20.91 1.44 -5.04
N ILE A 77 21.64 0.82 -4.11
CA ILE A 77 23.09 1.03 -3.95
C ILE A 77 23.92 -0.24 -4.12
N ASP A 78 23.30 -1.42 -4.17
CA ASP A 78 24.01 -2.65 -4.50
C ASP A 78 24.21 -2.82 -6.02
N ASN A 79 25.15 -3.67 -6.42
CA ASN A 79 25.50 -3.90 -7.83
C ASN A 79 24.71 -5.05 -8.48
N GLU A 80 23.87 -5.74 -7.70
CA GLU A 80 23.06 -6.88 -8.14
C GLU A 80 22.05 -6.50 -9.23
N LYS A 81 21.86 -7.39 -10.22
CA LYS A 81 20.93 -7.22 -11.35
C LYS A 81 19.62 -7.95 -11.08
N TYR A 82 18.71 -7.28 -10.38
CA TYR A 82 17.44 -7.86 -9.96
C TYR A 82 16.47 -8.08 -11.12
N LEU A 83 16.47 -7.21 -12.13
CA LEU A 83 15.62 -7.39 -13.31
C LEU A 83 15.82 -8.76 -13.98
N LEU A 84 17.06 -9.25 -14.05
CA LEU A 84 17.40 -10.56 -14.60
C LEU A 84 16.93 -11.73 -13.74
N SER A 85 16.73 -11.50 -12.44
CA SER A 85 16.25 -12.49 -11.48
C SER A 85 14.72 -12.57 -11.37
N LEU A 86 13.99 -11.64 -12.02
CA LEU A 86 12.54 -11.64 -12.07
C LEU A 86 12.00 -12.62 -13.10
N LYS A 87 10.79 -13.15 -12.82
CA LYS A 87 9.98 -13.87 -13.79
C LYS A 87 9.77 -12.98 -15.02
N GLU A 88 9.70 -13.60 -16.19
CA GLU A 88 9.59 -12.88 -17.45
C GLU A 88 8.39 -11.92 -17.49
N ARG A 89 7.22 -12.36 -17.01
CA ARG A 89 6.01 -11.54 -16.95
C ARG A 89 6.19 -10.26 -16.14
N ASP A 90 6.82 -10.35 -14.96
CA ASP A 90 7.04 -9.19 -14.09
C ASP A 90 8.10 -8.25 -14.68
N ARG A 91 9.12 -8.80 -15.34
CA ARG A 91 10.11 -8.03 -16.09
C ARG A 91 9.47 -7.27 -17.25
N GLN A 92 8.58 -7.91 -18.01
CA GLN A 92 7.82 -7.27 -19.09
C GLN A 92 6.88 -6.20 -18.54
N ALA A 93 6.20 -6.45 -17.42
CA ALA A 93 5.35 -5.46 -16.76
C ALA A 93 6.14 -4.21 -16.36
N ILE A 94 7.31 -4.35 -15.73
CA ILE A 94 8.17 -3.21 -15.37
C ILE A 94 8.63 -2.45 -16.63
N LYS A 95 9.04 -3.16 -17.69
CA LYS A 95 9.43 -2.53 -18.97
C LYS A 95 8.28 -1.72 -19.58
N LEU A 96 7.07 -2.30 -19.63
CA LEU A 96 5.87 -1.61 -20.11
C LEU A 96 5.57 -0.35 -19.30
N ILE A 97 5.60 -0.45 -17.97
CA ILE A 97 5.35 0.70 -17.10
C ILE A 97 6.43 1.78 -17.26
N LYS A 98 7.71 1.40 -17.43
CA LYS A 98 8.77 2.37 -17.76
C LYS A 98 8.51 3.05 -19.10
N GLN A 99 8.12 2.29 -20.13
CA GLN A 99 7.84 2.86 -21.45
C GLN A 99 6.67 3.86 -21.40
N LEU A 100 5.59 3.53 -20.69
CA LEU A 100 4.38 4.35 -20.64
C LEU A 100 4.52 5.56 -19.71
N TYR A 101 5.24 5.40 -18.59
CA TYR A 101 5.20 6.36 -17.48
C TYR A 101 6.59 6.82 -16.99
N GLY A 102 7.67 6.37 -17.62
CA GLY A 102 9.05 6.65 -17.23
C GLY A 102 9.41 8.13 -17.14
N ALA A 103 8.88 8.93 -18.07
CA ALA A 103 9.12 10.37 -18.13
C ALA A 103 8.13 11.20 -17.28
N LYS A 104 7.21 10.56 -16.53
CA LYS A 104 6.15 11.25 -15.80
C LYS A 104 6.60 11.70 -14.42
N THR A 105 6.29 12.95 -14.11
CA THR A 105 6.53 13.55 -12.79
C THR A 105 5.61 12.93 -11.72
N SER A 106 5.97 13.10 -10.45
CA SER A 106 5.10 12.72 -9.31
C SER A 106 3.67 13.27 -9.43
N ASN A 107 3.52 14.52 -9.88
CA ASN A 107 2.20 15.16 -10.04
C ASN A 107 1.39 14.54 -11.18
N GLU A 108 2.01 14.27 -12.32
CA GLU A 108 1.33 13.60 -13.44
C GLU A 108 0.91 12.18 -13.05
N LEU A 109 1.78 11.42 -12.38
CA LEU A 109 1.44 10.07 -11.89
C LEU A 109 0.30 10.10 -10.88
N ILE A 110 0.27 11.07 -9.98
CA ILE A 110 -0.87 11.27 -9.06
C ILE A 110 -2.16 11.39 -9.88
N ARG A 111 -2.22 12.37 -10.79
CA ARG A 111 -3.42 12.62 -11.61
C ARG A 111 -3.82 11.38 -12.43
N ILE A 112 -2.87 10.73 -13.11
CA ILE A 112 -3.10 9.51 -13.89
C ILE A 112 -3.72 8.41 -13.02
N THR A 113 -3.14 8.15 -11.85
CA THR A 113 -3.64 7.08 -10.96
C THR A 113 -5.01 7.38 -10.39
N TYR A 114 -5.34 8.65 -10.16
CA TYR A 114 -6.64 9.05 -9.60
C TYR A 114 -7.75 8.88 -10.63
N ILE A 115 -7.51 9.32 -11.87
CA ILE A 115 -8.47 9.17 -12.96
C ILE A 115 -8.70 7.67 -13.27
N LYS A 116 -7.63 6.88 -13.35
CA LYS A 116 -7.72 5.46 -13.71
C LYS A 116 -8.26 4.58 -12.57
N TYR A 117 -8.01 4.95 -11.32
CA TYR A 117 -8.42 4.19 -10.14
C TYR A 117 -8.97 5.11 -9.05
N PRO A 118 -10.19 5.68 -9.22
CA PRO A 118 -10.75 6.67 -8.29
C PRO A 118 -10.85 6.19 -6.84
N TYR A 119 -11.12 4.89 -6.63
CA TYR A 119 -11.13 4.27 -5.31
C TYR A 119 -9.83 4.51 -4.53
N LEU A 120 -8.66 4.47 -5.20
CA LEU A 120 -7.38 4.66 -4.52
C LEU A 120 -7.14 6.12 -4.08
N ALA A 121 -8.01 7.05 -4.48
CA ALA A 121 -7.90 8.48 -4.17
C ALA A 121 -8.92 8.96 -3.11
N ILE A 122 -9.80 8.10 -2.58
CA ILE A 122 -10.91 8.51 -1.70
C ILE A 122 -10.48 9.16 -0.37
N ASN A 123 -9.24 8.92 0.05
CA ASN A 123 -8.62 9.49 1.25
C ASN A 123 -7.51 10.50 0.93
N SER A 124 -7.36 10.89 -0.34
CA SER A 124 -6.31 11.80 -0.76
C SER A 124 -6.61 13.23 -0.33
N THR A 125 -5.68 13.86 0.37
CA THR A 125 -5.79 15.27 0.80
C THR A 125 -5.58 16.26 -0.34
N VAL A 126 -5.03 15.80 -1.47
CA VAL A 126 -4.72 16.64 -2.64
C VAL A 126 -5.61 16.32 -3.85
N ALA A 127 -6.66 15.49 -3.70
CA ALA A 127 -7.45 15.04 -4.87
C ALA A 127 -8.22 16.18 -5.53
N LYS A 128 -8.82 17.07 -4.73
CA LYS A 128 -9.57 18.23 -5.21
C LYS A 128 -8.69 19.19 -6.03
N ASP A 129 -7.42 19.34 -5.66
CA ASP A 129 -6.49 20.26 -6.33
C ASP A 129 -5.87 19.67 -7.60
N LYS A 130 -5.98 18.35 -7.81
CA LYS A 130 -5.32 17.63 -8.92
C LYS A 130 -6.28 17.16 -10.00
N LEU A 131 -7.58 17.29 -9.78
CA LEU A 131 -8.66 16.79 -10.63
C LEU A 131 -9.60 17.93 -11.02
N SER A 132 -10.24 17.81 -12.20
CA SER A 132 -11.40 18.65 -12.50
C SER A 132 -12.58 18.28 -11.59
N SER A 133 -13.62 19.12 -11.53
CA SER A 133 -14.83 18.84 -10.76
C SER A 133 -15.43 17.47 -11.13
N ASP A 134 -15.62 17.18 -12.42
CA ASP A 134 -16.19 15.91 -12.89
C ASP A 134 -15.31 14.70 -12.54
N GLU A 135 -13.99 14.85 -12.58
CA GLU A 135 -13.05 13.78 -12.20
C GLU A 135 -13.05 13.56 -10.69
N PHE A 136 -13.15 14.63 -9.90
CA PHE A 136 -13.22 14.56 -8.44
C PHE A 136 -14.54 13.93 -7.98
N ASP A 137 -15.64 14.21 -8.67
CA ASP A 137 -16.94 13.58 -8.38
C ASP A 137 -16.88 12.06 -8.54
N LYS A 138 -16.11 11.53 -9.50
CA LYS A 138 -15.87 10.08 -9.61
C LYS A 138 -15.13 9.51 -8.40
N VAL A 139 -14.23 10.28 -7.79
CA VAL A 139 -13.57 9.88 -6.53
C VAL A 139 -14.58 9.87 -5.39
N LEU A 140 -15.44 10.88 -5.29
CA LEU A 140 -16.49 10.94 -4.25
C LEU A 140 -17.51 9.80 -4.38
N GLN A 141 -17.85 9.40 -5.61
CA GLN A 141 -18.73 8.28 -5.90
C GLN A 141 -18.08 6.91 -5.60
N ALA A 142 -16.75 6.80 -5.74
CA ALA A 142 -16.02 5.57 -5.43
C ALA A 142 -15.85 5.31 -3.93
N LYS A 143 -16.16 6.29 -3.07
CA LYS A 143 -16.09 6.14 -1.62
C LYS A 143 -17.30 5.35 -1.10
N PRO A 144 -17.09 4.20 -0.44
CA PRO A 144 -18.17 3.45 0.20
C PRO A 144 -18.92 4.32 1.21
N LYS A 145 -20.24 4.18 1.26
CA LYS A 145 -21.12 4.89 2.19
C LYS A 145 -22.24 3.94 2.63
N SER A 146 -22.38 3.76 3.93
CA SER A 146 -23.51 3.08 4.54
C SER A 146 -24.18 3.99 5.57
N ASP A 147 -25.51 3.99 5.57
CA ASP A 147 -26.37 4.68 6.54
C ASP A 147 -26.77 3.78 7.72
N LYS A 148 -26.34 2.51 7.71
CA LYS A 148 -26.74 1.52 8.72
C LYS A 148 -25.71 1.42 9.84
N THR A 149 -26.19 1.31 11.07
CA THR A 149 -25.37 0.89 12.21
C THR A 149 -25.35 -0.64 12.28
N ILE A 150 -24.22 -1.24 11.94
CA ILE A 150 -24.04 -2.71 11.87
C ILE A 150 -22.75 -3.11 12.58
N LEU A 151 -22.78 -4.23 13.31
CA LEU A 151 -21.60 -4.88 13.86
C LEU A 151 -21.10 -5.97 12.91
N PHE A 152 -19.80 -5.97 12.62
CA PHE A 152 -19.13 -6.97 11.79
C PHE A 152 -18.07 -7.72 12.60
N THR A 153 -17.73 -8.92 12.12
CA THR A 153 -16.56 -9.68 12.58
C THR A 153 -15.57 -9.83 11.45
N ILE A 154 -14.27 -9.82 11.75
CA ILE A 154 -13.21 -10.02 10.75
C ILE A 154 -12.03 -10.77 11.36
N GLY A 155 -11.46 -11.71 10.60
CA GLY A 155 -10.18 -12.33 10.87
C GLY A 155 -9.13 -11.85 9.86
N TYR A 156 -7.84 -11.90 10.24
CA TYR A 156 -6.74 -11.47 9.37
C TYR A 156 -5.94 -12.64 8.75
N GLU A 157 -6.34 -13.88 9.01
CA GLU A 157 -5.70 -15.06 8.42
C GLU A 157 -5.75 -15.00 6.89
N GLY A 158 -4.65 -15.38 6.22
CA GLY A 158 -4.55 -15.33 4.75
C GLY A 158 -4.43 -13.93 4.12
N LEU A 159 -4.76 -12.84 4.83
CA LEU A 159 -4.80 -11.47 4.26
C LEU A 159 -3.52 -10.68 4.52
N SER A 160 -3.02 -9.91 3.56
CA SER A 160 -2.08 -8.83 3.84
C SER A 160 -2.75 -7.70 4.64
N LEU A 161 -1.96 -6.81 5.24
CA LEU A 161 -2.47 -5.63 5.93
C LEU A 161 -3.37 -4.78 5.01
N GLU A 162 -2.93 -4.53 3.78
CA GLU A 162 -3.68 -3.72 2.83
C GLU A 162 -4.97 -4.41 2.36
N GLU A 163 -4.98 -5.72 2.16
CA GLU A 163 -6.22 -6.46 1.88
C GLU A 163 -7.20 -6.39 3.05
N TYR A 164 -6.71 -6.53 4.27
CA TYR A 164 -7.49 -6.40 5.49
C TYR A 164 -8.13 -5.01 5.59
N LEU A 165 -7.34 -3.95 5.42
CA LEU A 165 -7.82 -2.57 5.44
C LEU A 165 -8.82 -2.28 4.31
N ASN A 166 -8.57 -2.79 3.10
CA ASN A 166 -9.52 -2.63 1.99
C ASN A 166 -10.87 -3.29 2.29
N LYS A 167 -10.91 -4.45 2.97
CA LYS A 167 -12.18 -5.05 3.41
C LYS A 167 -12.92 -4.15 4.39
N LEU A 168 -12.22 -3.49 5.32
CA LEU A 168 -12.84 -2.54 6.24
C LEU A 168 -13.39 -1.31 5.50
N ILE A 169 -12.60 -0.73 4.60
CA ILE A 169 -12.99 0.46 3.83
C ILE A 169 -14.20 0.15 2.94
N LEU A 170 -14.17 -0.95 2.20
CA LEU A 170 -15.26 -1.38 1.31
C LEU A 170 -16.56 -1.69 2.06
N SER A 171 -16.46 -2.10 3.32
CA SER A 171 -17.61 -2.33 4.20
C SER A 171 -18.02 -1.07 4.98
N ASP A 172 -17.45 0.09 4.65
CA ASP A 172 -17.65 1.38 5.30
C ASP A 172 -17.46 1.38 6.83
N ILE A 173 -16.52 0.57 7.34
CA ILE A 173 -16.22 0.47 8.77
C ILE A 173 -15.60 1.78 9.27
N LYS A 174 -16.16 2.32 10.36
CA LYS A 174 -15.67 3.55 11.01
C LYS A 174 -14.70 3.26 12.15
N VAL A 175 -14.96 2.19 12.90
CA VAL A 175 -14.20 1.80 14.10
C VAL A 175 -13.84 0.32 14.00
N LEU A 176 -12.56 0.01 14.20
CA LEU A 176 -12.07 -1.35 14.40
C LEU A 176 -11.82 -1.60 15.89
N CYS A 177 -12.62 -2.49 16.47
CA CYS A 177 -12.42 -2.97 17.84
C CYS A 177 -11.51 -4.20 17.84
N ASP A 178 -10.31 -4.08 18.39
CA ASP A 178 -9.37 -5.18 18.60
C ASP A 178 -9.61 -5.80 19.97
N VAL A 179 -10.18 -7.01 19.99
CA VAL A 179 -10.52 -7.75 21.22
C VAL A 179 -9.41 -8.71 21.66
N ARG A 180 -8.23 -8.68 21.02
CA ARG A 180 -7.12 -9.57 21.41
C ARG A 180 -6.58 -9.14 22.77
N ARG A 181 -6.46 -10.07 23.73
CA ARG A 181 -5.83 -9.81 25.04
C ARG A 181 -4.44 -9.20 24.88
N ASN A 182 -3.59 -9.88 24.10
CA ASN A 182 -2.25 -9.45 23.73
C ASN A 182 -2.15 -9.28 22.21
N PRO A 183 -2.28 -8.05 21.67
CA PRO A 183 -2.25 -7.75 20.23
C PRO A 183 -0.82 -7.77 19.65
N LEU A 184 -0.07 -8.86 19.92
CA LEU A 184 1.23 -9.16 19.34
C LEU A 184 1.04 -10.08 18.12
N SER A 185 1.82 -9.85 17.07
CA SER A 185 1.75 -10.63 15.84
C SER A 185 3.09 -10.63 15.13
N MET A 186 3.53 -11.82 14.68
CA MET A 186 4.67 -11.94 13.75
C MET A 186 4.29 -11.55 12.32
N LYS A 187 3.00 -11.59 11.98
CA LYS A 187 2.50 -11.13 10.69
C LYS A 187 2.58 -9.61 10.64
N PHE A 188 3.31 -9.10 9.64
CA PHE A 188 3.51 -7.67 9.44
C PHE A 188 2.19 -6.92 9.43
N GLY A 189 2.14 -5.80 10.15
CA GLY A 189 0.98 -4.90 10.16
C GLY A 189 -0.04 -5.20 11.25
N PHE A 190 0.01 -6.36 11.90
CA PHE A 190 -1.01 -6.79 12.87
C PHE A 190 -0.59 -6.69 14.34
N SER A 191 0.60 -6.13 14.63
CA SER A 191 0.90 -5.67 15.99
C SER A 191 0.05 -4.42 16.33
N LYS A 192 -0.30 -4.22 17.60
CA LYS A 192 -1.15 -3.08 18.05
C LYS A 192 -0.76 -1.74 17.42
N SER A 193 0.50 -1.36 17.56
CA SER A 193 0.99 -0.06 17.11
C SER A 193 0.99 0.09 15.59
N GLN A 194 1.27 -0.98 14.85
CA GLN A 194 1.24 -0.97 13.39
C GLN A 194 -0.19 -0.93 12.86
N LEU A 195 -1.07 -1.77 13.39
CA LEU A 195 -2.47 -1.84 12.98
C LEU A 195 -3.19 -0.52 13.29
N GLN A 196 -2.99 0.04 14.48
CA GLN A 196 -3.53 1.35 14.86
C GLN A 196 -3.10 2.44 13.88
N LYS A 197 -1.80 2.56 13.60
CA LYS A 197 -1.28 3.56 12.65
C LYS A 197 -1.84 3.37 11.25
N ALA A 198 -1.98 2.12 10.80
CA ALA A 198 -2.50 1.83 9.47
C ALA A 198 -4.00 2.15 9.36
N CYS A 199 -4.82 1.78 10.35
CA CYS A 199 -6.23 2.15 10.46
C CYS A 199 -6.41 3.68 10.46
N GLN A 200 -5.72 4.39 11.35
CA GLN A 200 -5.78 5.86 11.42
C GLN A 200 -5.38 6.50 10.09
N GLY A 201 -4.36 5.95 9.44
CA GLY A 201 -3.89 6.43 8.17
C GLY A 201 -4.89 6.29 7.01
N VAL A 202 -5.85 5.36 7.12
CA VAL A 202 -6.96 5.21 6.15
C VAL A 202 -8.29 5.76 6.68
N GLY A 203 -8.27 6.49 7.80
CA GLY A 203 -9.46 7.13 8.38
C GLY A 203 -10.37 6.20 9.19
N ILE A 204 -9.83 5.09 9.70
CA ILE A 204 -10.53 4.14 10.58
C ILE A 204 -10.02 4.32 12.01
N GLU A 205 -10.93 4.52 12.95
CA GLU A 205 -10.62 4.54 14.37
C GLU A 205 -10.23 3.14 14.86
N TYR A 206 -9.26 3.05 15.76
CA TYR A 206 -8.81 1.79 16.33
C TYR A 206 -8.96 1.83 17.86
N VAL A 207 -9.73 0.89 18.39
CA VAL A 207 -9.98 0.74 19.83
C VAL A 207 -9.52 -0.65 20.25
N HIS A 208 -8.69 -0.73 21.29
CA HIS A 208 -8.21 -2.01 21.84
C HIS A 208 -8.95 -2.31 23.15
N ILE A 209 -9.63 -3.45 23.21
CA ILE A 209 -10.47 -3.88 24.35
C ILE A 209 -9.95 -5.25 24.84
N PRO A 210 -8.83 -5.28 25.58
CA PRO A 210 -8.19 -6.52 26.01
C PRO A 210 -9.03 -7.38 26.94
N GLU A 211 -10.01 -6.79 27.63
CA GLU A 211 -10.92 -7.46 28.58
C GLU A 211 -11.78 -8.52 27.89
N LEU A 212 -12.07 -8.34 26.60
CA LEU A 212 -12.83 -9.29 25.78
C LEU A 212 -11.95 -10.41 25.19
N GLY A 213 -10.64 -10.37 25.45
CA GLY A 213 -9.68 -11.36 24.97
C GLY A 213 -9.49 -12.53 25.92
N ILE A 214 -9.27 -13.72 25.36
CA ILE A 214 -8.94 -14.94 26.10
C ILE A 214 -7.70 -14.70 26.97
N GLU A 215 -7.81 -15.04 28.25
CA GLU A 215 -6.72 -14.92 29.22
C GLU A 215 -5.55 -15.83 28.83
N SER A 216 -4.33 -15.41 29.16
CA SER A 216 -3.12 -16.06 28.63
C SER A 216 -2.94 -17.49 29.17
N ASP A 217 -3.50 -17.77 30.34
CA ASP A 217 -3.55 -19.05 31.04
C ASP A 217 -4.63 -20.00 30.51
N LYS A 218 -5.58 -19.51 29.71
CA LYS A 218 -6.71 -20.29 29.14
C LYS A 218 -6.57 -20.53 27.64
N ARG A 219 -5.36 -20.38 27.10
CA ARG A 219 -5.07 -20.35 25.67
C ARG A 219 -4.44 -21.64 25.16
#